data_AF-A0A966LBV8-F1
#
_entry.id   AF-A0A966LBV8-F1
#
_cell.length_a   1.000
_cell.length_b   1.000
_cell.length_c   1.000
_cell.angle_alpha   90.00
_cell.angle_beta   90.00
_cell.angle_gamma   90.00
#
_symmetry.space_group_name_H-M   'P 1'
#
loop_
_entity.id
_entity.type
_entity.pdbx_description
1 polymer ?
#
loop_
_entity_poly.entity_id
_entity_poly.type
_entity_poly.pdbx_seq_one_letter_code
_entity_poly.pdbx_strand_id
1 'polypeptide(L)'
;MKLHGQRWLYRVGNAEVIVDNAFSWWGWGQERWLINGEVIRETGGWFEIRRAFDESWLTPLGDGILAVELRSRLTGVDCSVTLDGEALKHDALFEASWRGKRSWPAADDWKEVVDFSIFNVLRQP
;
A
#
# COMPACT_ATOMS: atom_id res chain seq x y z
N MET A 1 -16.97 -6.85 9.47
CA MET A 1 -15.66 -6.43 10.02
C MET A 1 -15.29 -5.09 9.40
N LYS A 2 -14.89 -4.10 10.19
CA LYS A 2 -14.41 -2.81 9.66
C LYS A 2 -12.95 -2.96 9.22
N LEU A 3 -12.66 -2.56 8.00
CA LEU A 3 -11.31 -2.45 7.47
C LEU A 3 -10.87 -0.99 7.45
N HIS A 4 -9.59 -0.80 7.64
CA HIS A 4 -8.90 0.47 7.52
C HIS A 4 -7.86 0.32 6.42
N GLY A 5 -8.05 1.07 5.34
CA GLY A 5 -7.19 1.02 4.17
C GLY A 5 -6.22 2.18 4.12
N GLN A 6 -5.04 1.88 3.60
CA GLN A 6 -3.96 2.80 3.30
C GLN A 6 -3.56 2.58 1.84
N ARG A 7 -3.33 3.67 1.13
CA ARG A 7 -2.91 3.67 -0.26
C ARG A 7 -1.71 4.59 -0.41
N TRP A 8 -0.72 4.11 -1.13
CA TRP A 8 0.43 4.87 -1.56
C TRP A 8 0.45 4.91 -3.09
N LEU A 9 0.56 6.11 -3.65
CA LEU A 9 0.71 6.34 -5.08
C LEU A 9 2.15 6.75 -5.37
N TYR A 10 2.76 6.13 -6.37
CA TYR A 10 4.11 6.43 -6.84
C TYR A 10 4.10 6.63 -8.36
N ARG A 11 4.99 7.51 -8.84
CA ARG A 11 5.31 7.62 -10.26
C ARG A 11 6.67 7.00 -10.55
N VAL A 12 6.68 6.02 -11.46
CA VAL A 12 7.91 5.38 -11.94
C VAL A 12 7.99 5.58 -13.45
N GLY A 13 8.75 6.59 -13.89
CA GLY A 13 8.75 7.02 -15.29
C GLY A 13 7.33 7.41 -15.73
N ASN A 14 6.78 6.69 -16.71
CA ASN A 14 5.42 6.89 -17.20
C ASN A 14 4.38 6.00 -16.51
N ALA A 15 4.80 5.08 -15.63
CA ALA A 15 3.91 4.17 -14.94
C ALA A 15 3.42 4.77 -13.61
N GLU A 16 2.13 4.62 -13.36
CA GLU A 16 1.54 4.80 -12.04
C GLU A 16 1.61 3.47 -11.28
N VAL A 17 2.16 3.51 -10.08
CA VAL A 17 2.21 2.35 -9.17
C VAL A 17 1.38 2.69 -7.95
N ILE A 18 0.39 1.86 -7.67
CA ILE A 18 -0.46 1.96 -6.48
C ILE A 18 -0.21 0.75 -5.60
N VAL A 19 0.13 1.01 -4.34
CA VAL A 19 0.20 -0.02 -3.30
C VAL A 19 -0.95 0.23 -2.34
N ASP A 20 -1.85 -0.74 -2.22
CA ASP A 20 -2.95 -0.70 -1.25
C ASP A 20 -2.70 -1.73 -0.14
N ASN A 21 -2.93 -1.32 1.10
CA ASN A 21 -3.07 -2.19 2.26
C ASN A 21 -4.43 -1.95 2.91
N ALA A 22 -4.99 -2.98 3.53
CA ALA A 22 -6.07 -2.82 4.47
C ALA A 22 -5.98 -3.84 5.60
N PHE A 23 -6.33 -3.42 6.81
CA PHE A 23 -6.33 -4.29 7.96
C PHE A 23 -7.55 -4.06 8.85
N SER A 24 -7.80 -5.03 9.74
CA SER A 24 -8.71 -4.86 10.86
C SER A 24 -8.00 -5.19 12.17
N TRP A 25 -8.44 -4.56 13.25
CA TRP A 25 -8.02 -4.89 14.61
C TRP A 25 -8.34 -6.33 15.03
N TRP A 26 -9.15 -7.04 14.24
CA TRP A 26 -9.56 -8.44 14.47
C TRP A 26 -8.67 -9.45 13.74
N GLY A 27 -7.45 -9.04 13.32
CA GLY A 27 -6.42 -9.96 12.82
C GLY A 27 -6.48 -10.26 11.32
N TRP A 28 -7.27 -9.52 10.54
CA TRP A 28 -7.29 -9.64 9.08
C TRP A 28 -6.42 -8.57 8.40
N GLY A 29 -5.71 -8.97 7.34
CA GLY A 29 -4.99 -8.08 6.44
C GLY A 29 -5.23 -8.45 4.96
N GLN A 30 -5.27 -7.46 4.08
CA GLN A 30 -5.31 -7.64 2.63
C GLN A 30 -4.53 -6.54 1.93
N GLU A 31 -3.94 -6.88 0.80
CA GLU A 31 -3.02 -6.01 0.07
C GLU A 31 -3.21 -6.23 -1.43
N ARG A 32 -3.07 -5.18 -2.22
CA ARG A 32 -3.02 -5.30 -3.67
C ARG A 32 -2.11 -4.25 -4.26
N TRP A 33 -1.54 -4.58 -5.41
CA TRP A 33 -0.74 -3.67 -6.20
C TRP A 33 -1.37 -3.47 -7.55
N LEU A 34 -1.39 -2.22 -7.98
CA LEU A 34 -1.89 -1.84 -9.29
C LEU A 34 -0.82 -1.09 -10.06
N ILE A 35 -0.74 -1.36 -11.36
CA ILE A 35 0.11 -0.62 -12.27
C ILE A 35 -0.75 -0.12 -13.41
N ASN A 36 -0.79 1.20 -13.61
CA ASN A 36 -1.67 1.84 -14.59
C ASN A 36 -3.13 1.35 -14.45
N GLY A 37 -3.59 1.10 -13.22
CA GLY A 37 -4.92 0.59 -12.91
C GLY A 37 -5.12 -0.92 -12.99
N GLU A 38 -4.15 -1.70 -13.50
CA GLU A 38 -4.24 -3.16 -13.56
C GLU A 38 -3.73 -3.80 -12.27
N VAL A 39 -4.52 -4.71 -11.68
CA VAL A 39 -4.10 -5.48 -10.50
C VAL A 39 -3.09 -6.54 -10.91
N ILE A 40 -1.83 -6.32 -10.57
CA ILE A 40 -0.75 -7.29 -10.82
C ILE A 40 -0.59 -8.30 -9.68
N ARG A 41 -1.00 -7.92 -8.47
CA ARG A 41 -0.89 -8.78 -7.28
C ARG A 41 -1.99 -8.43 -6.29
N GLU A 42 -2.60 -9.45 -5.70
CA GLU A 42 -3.58 -9.29 -4.62
C GLU A 42 -3.47 -10.46 -3.64
N THR A 43 -3.53 -10.16 -2.35
CA THR A 43 -3.52 -11.16 -1.28
C THR A 43 -4.42 -10.74 -0.13
N GLY A 44 -4.94 -11.71 0.62
CA GLY A 44 -5.79 -11.45 1.77
C GLY A 44 -5.91 -12.65 2.70
N GLY A 45 -5.69 -12.42 3.99
CA GLY A 45 -5.62 -13.49 4.98
C GLY A 45 -5.46 -12.97 6.41
N TRP A 46 -4.90 -13.83 7.26
CA TRP A 46 -4.45 -13.41 8.59
C TRP A 46 -3.36 -12.36 8.47
N PHE A 47 -3.34 -11.43 9.42
CA PHE A 47 -2.41 -10.32 9.42
C PHE A 47 -0.96 -10.80 9.54
N GLU A 48 -0.11 -10.34 8.62
CA GLU A 48 1.31 -10.66 8.57
C GLU A 48 2.14 -9.42 8.96
N ILE A 49 3.23 -9.61 9.69
CA ILE A 49 4.06 -8.50 10.20
C ILE A 49 4.87 -7.83 9.09
N ARG A 50 5.28 -8.60 8.08
CA ARG A 50 6.07 -8.13 6.94
C ARG A 50 5.67 -8.88 5.69
N ARG A 51 5.45 -8.14 4.60
CA ARG A 51 5.35 -8.70 3.26
C ARG A 51 6.23 -7.90 2.31
N ALA A 52 6.99 -8.62 1.49
CA ALA A 52 7.86 -8.07 0.48
C ALA A 52 7.60 -8.79 -0.84
N PHE A 53 7.52 -8.03 -1.92
CA PHE A 53 7.44 -8.58 -3.26
C PHE A 53 8.34 -7.78 -4.20
N ASP A 54 8.76 -8.42 -5.29
CA ASP A 54 9.66 -7.90 -6.31
C ASP A 54 9.09 -8.17 -7.72
N GLU A 55 9.10 -7.16 -8.58
CA GLU A 55 8.71 -7.28 -9.98
C GLU A 55 9.82 -6.71 -10.87
N SER A 56 10.52 -7.58 -11.58
CA SER A 56 11.71 -7.23 -12.39
C SER A 56 11.37 -6.69 -13.80
N TRP A 57 10.14 -6.85 -14.26
CA TRP A 57 9.71 -6.49 -15.61
C TRP A 57 9.15 -5.06 -15.72
N LEU A 58 9.11 -4.31 -14.61
CA LEU A 58 8.45 -3.00 -14.56
C LEU A 58 9.28 -1.81 -15.02
N THR A 59 10.58 -1.99 -15.20
CA THR A 59 11.44 -0.92 -15.70
C THR A 59 11.35 -0.84 -17.23
N PRO A 60 11.27 0.36 -17.84
CA PRO A 60 11.17 0.52 -19.29
C PRO A 60 12.29 -0.16 -20.10
N LEU A 61 13.41 -0.48 -19.45
CA LEU A 61 14.57 -1.16 -20.03
C LEU A 61 14.72 -2.61 -19.53
N GLY A 62 13.92 -3.06 -18.56
CA GLY A 62 14.01 -4.40 -17.95
C GLY A 62 15.20 -4.62 -17.03
N ASP A 63 16.01 -3.59 -16.78
CA ASP A 63 17.25 -3.69 -16.01
C ASP A 63 17.08 -3.47 -14.51
N GLY A 64 15.88 -3.05 -14.08
CA GLY A 64 15.64 -2.73 -12.69
C GLY A 64 14.45 -3.39 -12.02
N ILE A 65 14.61 -3.64 -10.72
CA ILE A 65 13.69 -4.37 -9.86
C ILE A 65 12.89 -3.37 -9.03
N LEU A 66 11.58 -3.34 -9.25
CA LEU A 66 10.66 -2.65 -8.36
C LEU A 66 10.32 -3.59 -7.20
N ALA A 67 10.76 -3.24 -6.00
CA ALA A 67 10.42 -3.95 -4.80
C ALA A 67 9.54 -3.10 -3.90
N VAL A 68 8.58 -3.72 -3.21
CA VAL A 68 7.81 -3.05 -2.18
C VAL A 68 7.78 -3.93 -0.94
N GLU A 69 8.01 -3.29 0.19
CA GLU A 69 7.87 -3.87 1.51
C GLU A 69 6.75 -3.15 2.26
N LEU A 70 5.80 -3.93 2.75
CA LEU A 70 4.82 -3.52 3.75
C LEU A 70 5.23 -4.09 5.10
N ARG A 71 5.37 -3.21 6.09
CA ARG A 71 5.74 -3.59 7.45
C ARG A 71 4.72 -3.05 8.44
N SER A 72 4.13 -3.96 9.22
CA SER A 72 3.34 -3.57 10.38
C SER A 72 4.24 -3.02 11.49
N ARG A 73 3.80 -1.91 12.08
CA ARG A 73 4.32 -1.23 13.26
C ARG A 73 3.19 -1.05 14.26
N LEU A 74 3.55 -0.75 15.51
CA LEU A 74 2.59 -0.33 16.54
C LEU A 74 1.74 0.87 16.10
N THR A 75 2.36 1.76 15.33
CA THR A 75 1.75 2.97 14.76
C THR A 75 1.35 2.76 13.30
N GLY A 76 1.13 1.52 12.85
CA GLY A 76 0.53 1.24 11.56
C GLY A 76 1.35 0.53 10.52
N VAL A 77 0.86 0.51 9.28
CA VAL A 77 1.60 -0.11 8.18
C VAL A 77 2.45 0.94 7.49
N ASP A 78 3.75 0.68 7.46
CA ASP A 78 4.71 1.42 6.66
C ASP A 78 4.86 0.73 5.31
N CYS A 79 4.91 1.53 4.25
CA CYS A 79 5.21 1.08 2.91
C CYS A 79 6.55 1.67 2.46
N SER A 80 7.45 0.79 2.04
CA SER A 80 8.71 1.17 1.40
C SER A 80 8.70 0.62 -0.02
N VAL A 81 8.78 1.50 -1.01
CA VAL A 81 8.97 1.10 -2.40
C VAL A 81 10.40 1.47 -2.80
N THR A 82 11.09 0.54 -3.45
CA THR A 82 12.44 0.77 -3.97
C THR A 82 12.52 0.39 -5.44
N LEU A 83 13.26 1.17 -6.21
CA LEU A 83 13.66 0.86 -7.57
C LEU A 83 15.18 0.66 -7.58
N ASP A 84 15.65 -0.53 -7.92
CA ASP A 84 17.09 -0.87 -7.90
C ASP A 84 17.76 -0.64 -6.55
N GLY A 85 17.00 -0.87 -5.48
CA GLY A 85 17.43 -0.64 -4.11
C GLY A 85 17.36 0.83 -3.67
N GLU A 86 17.07 1.78 -4.57
CA GLU A 86 16.86 3.18 -4.22
C GLU A 86 15.41 3.42 -3.78
N ALA A 87 15.22 4.04 -2.62
CA ALA A 87 13.90 4.32 -2.08
C ALA A 87 13.15 5.37 -2.91
N LEU A 88 11.92 5.05 -3.29
CA LEU A 88 11.01 5.97 -3.97
C LEU A 88 10.18 6.75 -2.95
N LYS A 89 10.05 8.05 -3.19
CA LYS A 89 9.07 8.87 -2.49
C LYS A 89 7.70 8.65 -3.11
N HIS A 90 6.67 8.50 -2.27
CA HIS A 90 5.30 8.51 -2.74
C HIS A 90 4.89 9.92 -3.17
N ASP A 91 4.04 9.99 -4.19
CA ASP A 91 3.46 11.25 -4.67
C ASP A 91 2.26 11.66 -3.81
N ALA A 92 1.45 10.68 -3.40
CA ALA A 92 0.25 10.92 -2.61
C ALA A 92 -0.07 9.72 -1.70
N LEU A 93 -0.76 10.01 -0.60
CA LEU A 93 -1.27 9.03 0.35
C LEU A 93 -2.80 9.14 0.42
N PHE A 94 -3.48 8.00 0.54
CA PHE A 94 -4.93 7.99 0.71
C PHE A 94 -5.36 7.01 1.78
N GLU A 95 -6.43 7.35 2.50
CA GLU A 95 -7.06 6.46 3.46
C GLU A 95 -8.53 6.21 3.13
N ALA A 96 -9.01 5.03 3.51
CA ALA A 96 -10.41 4.67 3.39
C ALA A 96 -10.82 3.77 4.55
N SER A 97 -12.12 3.69 4.82
CA SER A 97 -12.68 2.77 5.81
C SER A 97 -13.98 2.17 5.29
N TRP A 98 -14.08 0.85 5.32
CA TRP A 98 -15.26 0.14 4.80
C TRP A 98 -15.55 -1.13 5.61
N ARG A 99 -16.63 -1.82 5.23
CA ARG A 99 -16.99 -3.12 5.77
C ARG A 99 -16.87 -4.18 4.67
N GLY A 100 -16.17 -5.26 4.94
CA GLY A 100 -15.95 -6.34 3.98
C GLY A 100 -14.60 -7.02 4.20
N LYS A 101 -14.39 -8.14 3.52
CA LYS A 101 -13.07 -8.78 3.34
C LYS A 101 -12.92 -9.05 1.84
N ARG A 102 -11.69 -9.00 1.32
CA ARG A 102 -11.40 -9.25 -0.10
C ARG A 102 -12.20 -8.35 -1.03
N SER A 103 -12.47 -7.14 -0.57
CA SER A 103 -13.12 -6.09 -1.34
C SER A 103 -12.39 -4.78 -1.07
N TRP A 104 -12.44 -3.89 -2.05
CA TRP A 104 -11.81 -2.59 -2.01
C TRP A 104 -12.87 -1.51 -2.20
N PRO A 105 -12.69 -0.32 -1.59
CA PRO A 105 -13.61 0.79 -1.79
C PRO A 105 -13.56 1.29 -3.23
N ALA A 106 -14.62 2.00 -3.65
CA ALA A 106 -14.63 2.69 -4.93
C ALA A 106 -13.53 3.75 -4.98
N ALA A 107 -13.12 4.18 -6.17
CA ALA A 107 -12.05 5.17 -6.32
C ALA A 107 -12.33 6.45 -5.51
N ASP A 108 -13.58 6.93 -5.55
CA ASP A 108 -14.02 8.18 -4.91
C ASP A 108 -14.14 8.08 -3.37
N ASP A 109 -14.10 6.87 -2.81
CA ASP A 109 -14.16 6.65 -1.36
C ASP A 109 -12.80 6.84 -0.68
N TRP A 110 -11.72 6.86 -1.46
CA TRP A 110 -10.36 7.12 -0.98
C TRP A 110 -10.14 8.61 -0.77
N LYS A 111 -9.73 9.00 0.44
CA LYS A 111 -9.46 10.38 0.79
C LYS A 111 -7.97 10.62 0.85
N GLU A 112 -7.50 11.61 0.09
CA GLU A 112 -6.11 12.02 0.14
C GLU A 112 -5.76 12.59 1.52
N VAL A 113 -4.59 12.22 2.04
CA VAL A 113 -4.08 12.64 3.34
C VAL A 113 -2.61 13.00 3.26
N VAL A 114 -2.17 13.88 4.16
CA VAL A 114 -0.73 14.17 4.34
C VAL A 114 -0.05 13.06 5.13
N ASP A 115 -0.81 12.37 5.99
CA ASP A 115 -0.36 11.31 6.88
C ASP A 115 -1.57 10.49 7.36
N PHE A 116 -1.38 9.21 7.69
CA PHE A 116 -2.49 8.31 8.01
C PHE A 116 -3.10 8.60 9.38
N SER A 117 -4.36 9.01 9.39
CA SER A 117 -5.04 9.49 10.60
C SER A 117 -5.24 8.40 11.64
N ILE A 118 -5.35 7.16 11.20
CA ILE A 118 -5.60 5.99 12.04
C ILE A 118 -4.48 5.72 13.06
N PHE A 119 -3.30 6.32 12.89
CA PHE A 119 -2.16 6.15 13.80
C PHE A 119 -1.71 7.44 14.49
N ASN A 120 -2.44 8.55 14.30
CA ASN A 120 -2.12 9.84 14.91
C ASN A 120 -2.34 9.90 16.42
N VAL A 121 -2.81 8.82 17.05
CA VAL A 121 -3.03 8.74 18.51
C VAL A 121 -1.71 8.67 19.30
N LEU A 122 -0.59 8.31 18.67
CA LEU A 122 0.72 8.17 19.33
C LEU A 122 1.76 9.23 18.90
N ARG A 123 1.38 10.19 18.04
CA ARG A 123 2.25 11.28 17.56
C ARG A 123 2.01 12.62 18.28
N GLN A 124 1.70 12.59 19.58
CA GLN A 124 1.78 13.81 20.39
C GLN A 124 3.20 13.96 20.96
N PRO A 125 3.75 15.20 20.99
CA PRO A 125 5.12 15.47 21.43
C PRO A 125 5.37 15.10 22.90
#